data_AF-A0A8S4R481-F1
#
_entry.id   AF-A0A8S4R481-F1
#
_cell.length_a   1.000
_cell.length_b   1.000
_cell.length_c   1.000
_cell.angle_alpha   90.00
_cell.angle_beta   90.00
_cell.angle_gamma   90.00
#
_symmetry.space_group_name_H-M   'P 1'
#
loop_
_entity.id
_entity.type
_entity.pdbx_description
1 polymer ?
#
loop_
_entity_poly.entity_id
_entity_poly.type
_entity_poly.pdbx_seq_one_letter_code
_entity_poly.pdbx_strand_id
1 'polypeptide(L)'
;VSPPDQHGYCSLGTSVDCVRAALVNSQVIIAQINVNMPRTFGDAIIHVSHVDYAVEDNTPLPEHGGKPASPEETKIGQLIGENLVVDGATLQMGIGSIPDAVLSALKNHKDLGIHSEMFSVGVIDLVKRGCVTNNRYSLIL
;
A
#
# COMPACT_ATOMS: atom_id res chain seq x y z
N VAL A 1 -12.15 9.79 -2.81
CA VAL A 1 -11.23 10.49 -1.89
C VAL A 1 -11.74 10.40 -0.46
N SER A 2 -10.86 10.57 0.53
CA SER A 2 -11.27 10.74 1.94
C SER A 2 -12.03 12.06 2.14
N PRO A 3 -12.78 12.24 3.24
CA PRO A 3 -13.34 13.54 3.60
C PRO A 3 -12.24 14.60 3.74
N PRO A 4 -12.53 15.88 3.41
CA PRO A 4 -11.58 16.96 3.61
C PRO A 4 -11.27 17.13 5.10
N ASP A 5 -10.03 17.48 5.42
CA ASP A 5 -9.65 17.90 6.77
C ASP A 5 -10.04 19.37 7.01
N GLN A 6 -9.70 19.89 8.20
CA GLN A 6 -9.95 21.28 8.59
C GLN A 6 -9.30 22.33 7.66
N HIS A 7 -8.33 21.92 6.82
CA HIS A 7 -7.64 22.77 5.87
C HIS A 7 -8.14 22.57 4.43
N GLY A 8 -9.20 21.78 4.22
CA GLY A 8 -9.78 21.52 2.91
C GLY A 8 -9.03 20.48 2.08
N TYR A 9 -8.12 19.70 2.66
CA TYR A 9 -7.40 18.66 1.92
C TYR A 9 -8.05 17.29 2.06
N CYS A 10 -8.27 16.63 0.93
CA CYS A 10 -8.65 15.23 0.82
C CYS A 10 -7.43 14.36 0.46
N SER A 11 -7.57 13.05 0.61
CA SER A 11 -6.59 12.06 0.14
C SER A 11 -7.19 11.15 -0.93
N LEU A 12 -6.41 10.81 -1.95
CA LEU A 12 -6.72 9.79 -2.95
C LEU A 12 -6.87 8.39 -2.33
N GLY A 13 -6.25 8.16 -1.16
CA GLY A 13 -6.35 6.91 -0.42
C GLY A 13 -5.53 5.80 -1.02
N THR A 14 -6.16 4.70 -1.40
CA THR A 14 -5.48 3.45 -1.77
C THR A 14 -4.83 3.47 -3.16
N SER A 15 -5.12 4.48 -3.99
CA SER A 15 -4.66 4.56 -5.38
C SER A 15 -4.16 5.96 -5.70
N VAL A 16 -2.86 6.08 -6.01
CA VAL A 16 -2.23 7.34 -6.42
C VAL A 16 -1.80 7.22 -7.88
N ASP A 17 -0.97 6.22 -8.17
CA ASP A 17 -0.65 5.69 -9.49
C ASP A 17 -0.80 6.68 -10.66
N CYS A 18 -1.57 6.34 -11.70
CA CYS A 18 -1.87 7.23 -12.81
C CYS A 18 -2.96 8.25 -12.46
N VAL A 19 -3.74 8.03 -11.39
CA VAL A 19 -4.77 8.98 -10.93
C VAL A 19 -4.17 10.35 -10.65
N ARG A 20 -2.96 10.41 -10.09
CA ARG A 20 -2.30 11.70 -9.82
C ARG A 20 -2.02 12.48 -11.10
N ALA A 21 -1.52 11.81 -12.14
CA ALA A 21 -1.30 12.44 -13.43
C ALA A 21 -2.64 12.85 -14.08
N ALA A 22 -3.67 12.02 -13.96
CA ALA A 22 -5.00 12.32 -14.49
C ALA A 22 -5.57 13.60 -13.87
N LEU A 23 -5.46 13.79 -12.55
CA LEU A 23 -5.93 15.00 -11.87
C LEU A 23 -5.29 16.27 -12.42
N VAL A 24 -3.98 16.25 -12.66
CA VAL A 24 -3.25 17.44 -13.14
C VAL A 24 -3.65 17.84 -14.56
N ASN A 25 -4.11 16.88 -15.37
CA ASN A 25 -4.41 17.09 -16.79
C ASN A 25 -5.91 17.15 -17.10
N SER A 26 -6.78 16.91 -16.12
CA SER A 26 -8.22 16.90 -16.32
C SER A 26 -8.79 18.32 -16.30
N GLN A 27 -9.72 18.59 -17.22
CA GLN A 27 -10.49 19.85 -17.23
C GLN A 27 -11.61 19.86 -16.19
N VAL A 28 -12.10 18.68 -15.80
CA VAL A 28 -13.18 18.49 -14.83
C VAL A 28 -12.82 17.34 -13.91
N ILE A 29 -12.94 17.56 -12.61
CA ILE A 29 -12.64 16.61 -11.54
C ILE A 29 -13.91 16.38 -10.73
N ILE A 30 -14.41 15.15 -10.76
CA ILE A 30 -15.56 14.71 -9.96
C ILE A 30 -15.03 13.80 -8.84
N ALA A 31 -15.29 14.15 -7.59
CA ALA A 31 -14.85 13.40 -6.43
C ALA A 31 -16.01 12.66 -5.75
N GLN A 32 -15.87 11.35 -5.55
CA GLN A 32 -16.66 10.62 -4.56
C GLN A 32 -15.96 10.70 -3.21
N ILE A 33 -16.57 11.38 -2.24
CA ILE A 33 -16.11 11.47 -0.86
C ILE A 33 -16.64 10.27 -0.09
N ASN A 34 -15.74 9.50 0.52
CA ASN A 34 -16.08 8.28 1.25
C ASN A 34 -15.31 8.23 2.58
N VAL A 35 -16.03 8.16 3.71
CA VAL A 35 -15.42 8.11 5.06
C VAL A 35 -14.53 6.88 5.28
N ASN A 36 -14.77 5.80 4.53
CA ASN A 36 -13.96 4.58 4.59
C ASN A 36 -12.67 4.68 3.77
N MET A 37 -12.52 5.73 2.93
CA MET A 37 -11.28 5.94 2.18
C MET A 37 -10.17 6.39 3.15
N PRO A 38 -9.07 5.61 3.32
CA PRO A 38 -8.02 5.97 4.25
C PRO A 38 -7.32 7.26 3.80
N ARG A 39 -6.85 8.03 4.77
CA ARG A 39 -5.98 9.18 4.50
C ARG A 39 -4.54 8.70 4.38
N THR A 40 -4.08 8.53 3.15
CA THR A 40 -2.68 8.23 2.82
C THR A 40 -1.89 9.51 2.58
N PHE A 41 -0.58 9.43 2.82
CA PHE A 41 0.37 10.54 2.65
C PHE A 41 1.09 10.46 1.28
N GLY A 42 2.01 11.40 1.04
CA GLY A 42 2.72 11.52 -0.23
C GLY A 42 1.91 12.28 -1.28
N ASP A 43 2.01 11.90 -2.54
CA ASP A 43 1.33 12.56 -3.67
C ASP A 43 -0.19 12.31 -3.72
N ALA A 44 -0.74 11.62 -2.71
CA ALA A 44 -2.16 11.36 -2.56
C ALA A 44 -3.00 12.61 -2.21
N ILE A 45 -2.37 13.74 -1.88
CA ILE A 45 -3.08 14.90 -1.32
C ILE A 45 -3.66 15.80 -2.43
N ILE A 46 -4.92 16.19 -2.29
CA ILE A 46 -5.64 17.11 -3.18
C ILE A 46 -6.53 18.06 -2.37
N HIS A 47 -6.48 19.36 -2.66
CA HIS A 47 -7.34 20.36 -2.04
C HIS A 47 -8.70 20.43 -2.74
N VAL A 48 -9.78 20.67 -1.98
CA VAL A 48 -11.16 20.72 -2.51
C VAL A 48 -11.37 21.79 -3.59
N SER A 49 -10.54 22.84 -3.63
CA SER A 49 -10.62 23.86 -4.69
C SER A 49 -10.28 23.34 -6.09
N HIS A 50 -9.69 22.14 -6.20
CA HIS A 50 -9.45 21.48 -7.48
C HIS A 50 -10.59 20.54 -7.88
N VAL A 51 -11.63 20.39 -7.05
CA VAL A 51 -12.76 19.49 -7.33
C VAL A 51 -13.93 20.32 -7.83
N ASP A 52 -14.39 20.04 -9.05
CA ASP A 52 -15.52 20.73 -9.66
C ASP A 52 -16.86 20.25 -9.10
N TYR A 53 -16.97 18.94 -8.87
CA TYR A 53 -18.18 18.33 -8.32
C TYR A 53 -17.82 17.27 -7.29
N ALA A 54 -18.62 17.18 -6.22
CA ALA A 54 -18.46 16.16 -5.20
C ALA A 54 -19.78 15.46 -4.89
N VAL A 55 -19.71 14.16 -4.62
CA VAL A 55 -20.80 13.34 -4.11
C VAL A 55 -20.32 12.56 -2.90
N GLU A 56 -21.17 12.36 -1.90
CA GLU A 56 -20.86 11.53 -0.74
C GLU A 56 -21.41 10.12 -0.93
N ASP A 57 -20.57 9.11 -0.74
CA ASP A 57 -20.97 7.71 -0.67
C ASP A 57 -20.04 6.93 0.25
N ASN A 58 -20.63 6.29 1.25
CA ASN A 58 -19.92 5.58 2.32
C ASN A 58 -19.91 4.06 2.10
N THR A 59 -19.99 3.62 0.84
CA THR A 59 -19.83 2.21 0.49
C THR A 59 -18.46 1.71 0.98
N PRO A 60 -18.38 0.56 1.69
CA PRO A 60 -17.09 0.00 2.10
C PRO A 60 -16.15 -0.21 0.91
N LEU A 61 -14.85 -0.05 1.14
CA LEU A 61 -13.85 -0.31 0.10
C LEU A 61 -13.82 -1.80 -0.25
N PRO A 62 -13.56 -2.15 -1.52
CA PRO A 62 -13.41 -3.55 -1.90
C PRO A 62 -12.21 -4.17 -1.18
N GLU A 63 -12.44 -5.31 -0.56
CA GLU A 63 -11.38 -6.08 0.09
C GLU A 63 -10.84 -7.14 -0.86
N HIS A 64 -9.51 -7.24 -0.95
CA HIS A 64 -8.87 -8.36 -1.61
C HIS A 64 -8.90 -9.58 -0.68
N GLY A 65 -9.84 -10.49 -0.93
CA GLY A 65 -9.93 -11.76 -0.20
C GLY A 65 -8.78 -12.70 -0.57
N GLY A 66 -7.91 -13.00 0.40
CA GLY A 66 -6.86 -14.01 0.26
C GLY A 66 -7.33 -15.38 0.75
N LYS A 67 -6.79 -16.46 0.18
CA LYS A 67 -6.88 -17.81 0.73
C LYS A 67 -5.61 -18.11 1.53
N PRO A 68 -5.70 -18.95 2.58
CA PRO A 68 -4.49 -19.48 3.21
C PRO A 68 -3.61 -20.16 2.16
N ALA A 69 -2.30 -19.97 2.27
CA ALA A 69 -1.33 -20.61 1.40
C ALA A 69 -1.42 -22.14 1.50
N SER A 70 -1.30 -22.83 0.37
CA SER A 70 -1.16 -24.28 0.33
C SER A 70 0.17 -24.72 0.96
N PRO A 71 0.36 -26.03 1.24
CA PRO A 71 1.65 -26.55 1.69
C PRO A 71 2.79 -26.23 0.71
N GLU A 72 2.53 -26.29 -0.60
CA GLU A 72 3.49 -25.97 -1.65
C GLU A 72 3.84 -24.48 -1.65
N GLU A 73 2.84 -23.60 -1.58
CA GLU A 73 3.04 -22.14 -1.52
C GLU A 73 3.77 -21.73 -0.23
N THR A 74 3.43 -22.37 0.89
CA THR A 74 4.15 -22.21 2.16
C THR A 74 5.61 -22.63 2.02
N LYS A 75 5.87 -23.75 1.33
CA LYS A 75 7.24 -24.21 1.10
C LYS A 75 8.02 -23.28 0.18
N ILE A 76 7.38 -22.73 -0.86
CA ILE A 76 7.97 -21.68 -1.72
C ILE A 76 8.33 -20.45 -0.88
N GLY A 77 7.42 -19.99 -0.02
CA GLY A 77 7.64 -18.85 0.87
C GLY A 77 8.83 -19.04 1.80
N GLN A 78 8.94 -20.22 2.43
CA GLN A 78 10.09 -20.59 3.26
C GLN A 78 11.39 -20.61 2.47
N LEU A 79 11.40 -21.25 1.30
CA LEU A 79 12.61 -21.34 0.49
C LEU A 79 13.12 -19.97 0.06
N ILE A 80 12.23 -19.06 -0.34
CA ILE A 80 12.59 -17.69 -0.69
C ILE A 80 13.09 -16.94 0.55
N GLY A 81 12.31 -16.95 1.64
CA GLY A 81 12.62 -16.20 2.86
C GLY A 81 13.90 -16.65 3.54
N GLU A 82 14.16 -17.96 3.62
CA GLU A 82 15.32 -18.51 4.33
C GLU A 82 16.62 -18.46 3.52
N ASN A 83 16.53 -18.52 2.18
CA ASN A 83 17.72 -18.71 1.34
C ASN A 83 18.07 -17.50 0.47
N LEU A 84 17.13 -16.60 0.19
CA LEU A 84 17.32 -15.52 -0.78
C LEU A 84 17.17 -14.12 -0.19
N VAL A 85 16.34 -13.95 0.83
CA VAL A 85 16.17 -12.64 1.49
C VAL A 85 17.24 -12.47 2.56
N VAL A 86 17.82 -11.28 2.61
CA VAL A 86 18.86 -10.90 3.59
C VAL A 86 18.37 -9.73 4.43
N ASP A 87 18.91 -9.60 5.65
CA ASP A 87 18.68 -8.41 6.47
C ASP A 87 19.08 -7.13 5.69
N GLY A 88 18.26 -6.09 5.80
CA GLY A 88 18.46 -4.85 5.04
C GLY A 88 17.92 -4.86 3.61
N ALA A 89 17.39 -5.98 3.10
CA ALA A 89 16.82 -6.05 1.75
C ALA A 89 15.61 -5.11 1.58
N THR A 90 15.48 -4.51 0.40
CA THR A 90 14.28 -3.74 0.01
C THR A 90 13.35 -4.63 -0.80
N LEU A 91 12.12 -4.80 -0.32
CA LEU A 91 11.15 -5.73 -0.90
C LEU A 91 10.24 -5.02 -1.91
N GLN A 92 10.11 -5.65 -3.08
CA GLN A 92 9.03 -5.43 -4.04
C GLN A 92 8.30 -6.76 -4.20
N MET A 93 6.97 -6.74 -4.08
CA MET A 93 6.17 -7.95 -4.25
C MET A 93 4.74 -7.63 -4.73
N GLY A 94 4.06 -8.65 -5.26
CA GLY A 94 2.65 -8.59 -5.60
C GLY A 94 1.72 -9.06 -4.46
N ILE A 95 0.47 -9.36 -4.83
CA ILE A 95 -0.57 -9.91 -3.94
C ILE A 95 -0.77 -11.41 -4.18
N GLY A 96 -1.32 -12.10 -3.17
CA GLY A 96 -1.70 -13.51 -3.24
C GLY A 96 -0.98 -14.41 -2.25
N SER A 97 -1.33 -15.69 -2.28
CA SER A 97 -0.86 -16.71 -1.35
C SER A 97 0.66 -16.87 -1.29
N ILE A 98 1.35 -16.84 -2.44
CA ILE A 98 2.82 -16.97 -2.49
C ILE A 98 3.52 -15.75 -1.86
N PRO A 99 3.24 -14.49 -2.27
CA PRO A 99 3.78 -13.31 -1.58
C PRO A 99 3.49 -13.30 -0.07
N ASP A 100 2.27 -13.64 0.33
CA ASP A 100 1.91 -13.69 1.74
C ASP A 100 2.69 -14.78 2.51
N ALA A 101 2.93 -15.94 1.88
CA ALA A 101 3.78 -16.99 2.43
C ALA A 101 5.24 -16.55 2.59
N VAL A 102 5.79 -15.81 1.61
CA VAL A 102 7.13 -15.20 1.72
C VAL A 102 7.16 -14.26 2.92
N LEU A 103 6.25 -13.29 3.01
CA LEU A 103 6.21 -12.33 4.14
C LEU A 103 6.10 -13.05 5.50
N SER A 104 5.34 -14.16 5.55
CA SER A 104 5.21 -14.95 6.77
C SER A 104 6.54 -15.59 7.20
N ALA A 105 7.39 -15.96 6.25
CA ALA A 105 8.73 -16.50 6.51
C ALA A 105 9.75 -15.40 6.90
N LEU A 106 9.45 -14.12 6.68
CA LEU A 106 10.39 -13.02 6.96
C LEU A 106 10.36 -12.48 8.40
N LYS A 107 9.57 -13.09 9.30
CA LYS A 107 9.31 -12.57 10.67
C LYS A 107 10.53 -12.48 11.60
N ASN A 108 11.68 -13.01 11.18
CA ASN A 108 12.94 -12.95 11.94
C ASN A 108 14.00 -12.05 11.27
N HIS A 109 13.72 -11.51 10.08
CA HIS A 109 14.62 -10.60 9.37
C HIS A 109 14.59 -9.21 10.00
N LYS A 110 15.66 -8.45 9.78
CA LYS A 110 15.89 -7.14 10.36
C LYS A 110 16.14 -6.10 9.29
N ASP A 111 15.74 -4.88 9.62
CA ASP A 111 15.96 -3.68 8.82
C ASP A 111 15.49 -3.78 7.36
N LEU A 112 14.47 -4.57 7.09
CA LEU A 112 13.88 -4.68 5.77
C LEU A 112 13.31 -3.31 5.33
N GLY A 113 13.39 -3.07 4.02
CA GLY A 113 12.76 -1.94 3.36
C GLY A 113 11.56 -2.36 2.51
N ILE A 114 10.68 -1.41 2.19
CA ILE A 114 9.55 -1.58 1.27
C ILE A 114 9.64 -0.50 0.19
N HIS A 115 9.80 -0.94 -1.05
CA HIS A 115 9.62 -0.10 -2.24
C HIS A 115 8.92 -0.95 -3.29
N SER A 116 7.60 -0.82 -3.36
CA SER A 116 6.74 -1.71 -4.13
C SER A 116 5.64 -0.92 -4.85
N GLU A 117 5.19 -1.46 -5.98
CA GLU A 117 4.02 -0.97 -6.71
C GLU A 117 2.76 -1.02 -5.81
N MET A 118 2.59 -2.15 -5.10
CA MET A 118 1.53 -2.38 -4.13
C MET A 118 1.99 -3.33 -3.03
N PHE A 119 1.26 -3.40 -1.92
CA PHE A 119 1.51 -4.40 -0.87
C PHE A 119 0.21 -4.87 -0.21
N SER A 120 0.25 -6.08 0.35
CA SER A 120 -0.86 -6.70 1.09
C SER A 120 -0.67 -6.57 2.61
N VAL A 121 -1.65 -7.10 3.36
CA VAL A 121 -1.66 -7.14 4.83
C VAL A 121 -0.42 -7.77 5.45
N GLY A 122 0.31 -8.65 4.74
CA GLY A 122 1.50 -9.30 5.29
C GLY A 122 2.61 -8.32 5.67
N VAL A 123 2.75 -7.19 4.95
CA VAL A 123 3.72 -6.14 5.27
C VAL A 123 3.39 -5.47 6.61
N ILE A 124 2.10 -5.35 6.93
CA ILE A 124 1.65 -4.74 8.19
C ILE A 124 2.15 -5.55 9.40
N ASP A 125 2.14 -6.88 9.34
CA ASP A 125 2.68 -7.73 10.42
C ASP A 125 4.19 -7.52 10.61
N LEU A 126 4.95 -7.44 9.50
CA LEU A 126 6.39 -7.21 9.56
C LEU A 126 6.76 -5.81 10.08
N VAL A 127 5.98 -4.78 9.73
CA VAL A 127 6.14 -3.43 10.30
C VAL A 127 5.86 -3.45 11.80
N LYS A 128 4.75 -4.07 12.24
CA LYS A 128 4.39 -4.17 13.66
C LYS A 128 5.42 -4.94 14.49
N ARG A 129 6.11 -5.91 13.88
CA ARG A 129 7.20 -6.68 14.49
C ARG A 129 8.55 -5.95 14.50
N GLY A 130 8.67 -4.83 13.80
CA GLY A 130 9.93 -4.11 13.63
C GLY A 130 10.91 -4.77 12.65
N CYS A 131 10.46 -5.76 11.87
CA CYS A 131 11.27 -6.37 10.81
C CYS A 131 11.48 -5.39 9.65
N VAL A 132 10.44 -4.62 9.30
CA VAL A 132 10.48 -3.55 8.31
C VAL A 132 10.72 -2.22 9.03
N THR A 133 11.84 -1.56 8.72
CA THR A 133 12.22 -0.26 9.29
C THR A 133 12.53 0.79 8.24
N ASN A 134 12.81 0.38 6.99
CA ASN A 134 13.37 1.24 5.94
C ASN A 134 14.71 1.92 6.31
N ASN A 135 15.40 1.51 7.38
CA ASN A 135 16.64 2.18 7.84
C ASN A 135 17.85 1.97 6.91
N ARG A 136 17.84 0.90 6.11
CA ARG A 136 18.88 0.57 5.12
C ARG A 136 18.49 0.99 3.71
N TYR A 137 17.28 1.52 3.55
CA TYR A 137 16.76 1.91 2.26
C TYR A 137 17.41 3.23 1.80
N SER A 138 17.82 3.26 0.53
CA SER A 138 18.27 4.48 -0.15
C SER A 138 17.49 4.65 -1.44
N LEU A 139 16.85 5.80 -1.58
CA LEU A 139 16.10 6.16 -2.77
C LEU A 139 17.06 6.92 -3.70
N ILE A 140 17.51 6.27 -4.78
CA ILE A 140 18.33 6.91 -5.82
C ILE A 140 17.35 7.53 -6.81
N LEU A 141 17.21 8.86 -6.77
CA LEU A 141 16.46 9.67 -7.73
C LEU A 141 17.38 10.17 -8.84
#